data_AF-A0AAW1S5C9-F1
#
_entry.id   AF-A0AAW1S5C9-F1
#
_cell.length_a   1.000
_cell.length_b   1.000
_cell.length_c   1.000
_cell.angle_alpha   90.00
_cell.angle_beta   90.00
_cell.angle_gamma   90.00
#
_symmetry.space_group_name_H-M   'P 1'
#
loop_
_entity.id
_entity.type
_entity.pdbx_description
1 polymer ?
#
loop_
_entity_poly.entity_id
_entity_poly.type
_entity_poly.pdbx_seq_one_letter_code
_entity_poly.pdbx_strand_id
1 'polypeptide(L)' 'MVLKVTKWDAAKDGKLSRSSMTQRLAKEGFRATSYTFGPGSVFPDHSHGCDKKDAIISGRFMFRAEGEEVILEPV' A
#
# COMPACT_ATOMS: atom_id res chain seq x y z
N MET A 1 7.34 -7.44 -14.05
CA MET A 1 8.12 -6.77 -12.96
C MET A 1 7.92 -7.58 -11.69
N VAL A 2 8.82 -7.53 -10.70
CA VAL A 2 8.61 -8.26 -9.42
C VAL A 2 7.89 -7.35 -8.43
N LEU A 3 6.90 -7.89 -7.71
CA LEU A 3 6.20 -7.19 -6.64
C LEU A 3 7.18 -6.77 -5.55
N LYS A 4 7.31 -5.47 -5.28
CA LYS A 4 8.19 -4.93 -4.24
C LYS A 4 7.41 -4.55 -2.99
N VAL A 5 7.63 -5.29 -1.91
CA VAL A 5 7.03 -5.01 -0.60
C VAL A 5 8.06 -4.33 0.30
N THR A 6 7.66 -3.26 0.99
CA THR A 6 8.50 -2.53 1.93
C THR A 6 7.78 -2.40 3.26
N LYS A 7 8.47 -2.67 4.37
CA LYS A 7 7.93 -2.50 5.73
C LYS A 7 7.98 -1.04 6.16
N TRP A 8 7.11 -0.68 7.11
CA TRP A 8 7.18 0.65 7.71
C TRP A 8 8.39 0.74 8.63
N ASP A 9 9.14 1.84 8.56
CA ASP A 9 10.31 2.03 9.41
C ASP A 9 9.98 3.08 10.46
N ALA A 10 9.51 2.64 11.64
CA ALA A 10 9.11 3.56 12.69
C ALA A 10 10.27 4.42 13.24
N ALA A 11 11.52 3.97 13.09
CA ALA A 11 12.69 4.74 13.51
C ALA A 11 12.97 5.91 12.55
N LYS A 12 12.65 5.77 11.26
CA LYS A 12 12.83 6.82 10.25
C LYS A 12 11.58 7.67 10.01
N ASP A 13 10.42 7.04 9.97
CA ASP A 13 9.15 7.64 9.56
C ASP A 13 8.23 7.98 10.75
N GLY A 14 8.63 7.61 11.96
CA GLY A 14 7.85 7.80 13.19
C GLY A 14 6.65 6.84 13.28
N LYS A 15 5.71 7.17 14.18
CA LYS A 15 4.50 6.36 14.38
C LYS A 15 3.68 6.28 13.08
N LEU A 16 3.29 5.07 12.70
CA LEU A 16 2.40 4.87 11.56
C LEU A 16 1.05 5.54 11.81
N SER A 17 0.64 6.37 10.86
CA SER A 17 -0.63 7.06 10.83
C SER A 17 -0.96 7.40 9.38
N ARG A 18 -2.21 7.79 9.10
CA ARG A 18 -2.58 8.32 7.78
C ARG A 18 -1.71 9.52 7.40
N SER A 19 -1.42 10.41 8.35
CA SER A 19 -0.63 11.63 8.10
C SER A 19 0.81 11.29 7.72
N SER A 20 1.51 10.47 8.54
CA SER A 20 2.89 10.07 8.27
C SER A 20 3.02 9.26 6.97
N MET A 21 2.07 8.36 6.68
CA MET A 21 2.04 7.61 5.42
C MET A 21 1.88 8.54 4.20
N THR A 22 0.89 9.44 4.22
CA THR A 22 0.68 10.39 3.12
C THR A 22 1.89 11.30 2.92
N GLN A 23 2.51 11.75 4.01
CA GLN A 23 3.72 12.57 3.92
C GLN A 23 4.89 11.81 3.28
N ARG A 24 5.09 10.54 3.64
CA ARG A 24 6.12 9.69 3.01
C ARG A 24 5.85 9.48 1.52
N LEU A 25 4.62 9.10 1.16
CA LEU A 25 4.24 8.92 -0.25
C LEU A 25 4.43 10.21 -1.06
N ALA A 26 4.12 11.37 -0.49
CA ALA A 26 4.37 12.66 -1.13
C ALA A 26 5.87 12.95 -1.34
N LYS A 27 6.73 12.64 -0.36
CA LYS A 27 8.19 12.74 -0.51
C LYS A 27 8.75 11.82 -1.61
N GLU A 28 8.07 10.70 -1.87
CA GLU A 28 8.39 9.77 -2.95
C GLU A 28 7.79 10.18 -4.31
N GLY A 29 7.08 11.32 -4.38
CA GLY A 29 6.48 11.86 -5.61
C GLY A 29 5.07 11.36 -5.93
N PHE A 30 4.45 10.61 -5.03
CA PHE A 30 3.09 10.08 -5.24
C PHE A 30 2.01 11.04 -4.74
N ARG A 31 0.88 11.05 -5.44
CA ARG A 31 -0.38 11.60 -4.94
C ARG A 31 -1.22 10.47 -4.34
N ALA A 32 -1.44 10.51 -3.03
CA ALA A 32 -2.17 9.47 -2.31
C ALA A 32 -3.66 9.81 -2.17
N THR A 33 -4.51 8.79 -2.34
CA THR A 33 -5.95 8.83 -2.00
C THR A 33 -6.24 7.72 -0.99
N SER A 34 -6.96 8.05 0.08
CA SER A 34 -7.29 7.07 1.13
C SER A 34 -8.59 6.33 0.81
N TYR A 35 -8.58 5.02 0.97
CA TYR A 35 -9.76 4.15 0.87
C TYR A 35 -9.92 3.30 2.13
N THR A 36 -11.14 2.84 2.39
CA THR A 36 -11.44 1.83 3.40
C THR A 36 -12.28 0.75 2.73
N PHE A 37 -11.81 -0.48 2.77
CA PHE A 37 -12.49 -1.62 2.17
C PHE A 37 -12.96 -2.57 3.26
N GLY A 38 -14.20 -3.06 3.12
CA GLY A 38 -14.74 -4.07 4.02
C GLY A 38 -14.17 -5.46 3.73
N PRO A 39 -14.16 -6.38 4.70
CA PRO A 39 -13.82 -7.78 4.47
C PRO A 39 -14.61 -8.37 3.30
N GLY A 40 -13.94 -9.14 2.44
CA GLY A 40 -14.54 -9.74 1.24
C GLY A 40 -14.65 -8.82 0.02
N SER A 41 -14.15 -7.58 0.09
CA SER A 41 -14.03 -6.73 -1.10
C SER A 41 -13.06 -7.37 -2.11
N VAL A 42 -13.52 -7.58 -3.35
CA VAL A 42 -12.71 -8.13 -4.44
C VAL A 42 -12.60 -7.09 -5.55
N PHE A 43 -11.39 -6.91 -6.06
CA PHE A 43 -11.10 -6.03 -7.19
C PHE A 43 -10.69 -6.91 -8.37
N PRO A 44 -11.32 -6.77 -9.55
CA PRO A 44 -10.95 -7.54 -10.72
C PRO A 44 -9.56 -7.15 -11.23
N ASP A 45 -8.93 -8.05 -11.97
CA ASP A 45 -7.64 -7.80 -12.61
C ASP A 45 -7.73 -6.61 -13.57
N HIS A 46 -6.75 -5.72 -13.47
CA HIS A 46 -6.63 -4.54 -14.34
C HIS A 46 -5.19 -4.06 -14.38
N SER A 47 -4.87 -3.21 -15.36
CA SER A 47 -3.58 -2.57 -15.52
C SER A 47 -3.70 -1.05 -15.40
N HIS A 48 -2.57 -0.39 -15.14
CA HIS A 48 -2.45 1.06 -15.12
C HIS A 48 -1.34 1.50 -16.07
N GLY A 49 -1.51 2.67 -16.69
CA GLY A 49 -0.46 3.31 -17.49
C GLY A 49 0.56 4.09 -16.67
N CYS A 50 0.49 4.01 -15.34
CA CYS A 50 1.37 4.69 -14.40
C CYS A 50 1.74 3.76 -13.24
N ASP A 51 2.82 4.12 -12.54
CA ASP A 51 3.23 3.43 -11.31
C ASP A 51 2.18 3.61 -10.21
N LYS A 52 1.78 2.49 -9.61
CA LYS A 52 0.86 2.47 -8.47
C LYS A 52 1.55 1.88 -7.25
N LYS A 53 1.30 2.47 -6.09
CA LYS A 53 1.74 1.99 -4.79
C LYS A 53 0.56 1.95 -3.82
N ASP A 54 0.26 0.77 -3.30
CA ASP A 54 -0.74 0.57 -2.26
C ASP A 54 -0.04 0.52 -0.89
N ALA A 55 -0.57 1.27 0.07
CA ALA A 55 -0.02 1.36 1.41
C ALA A 55 -1.09 1.06 2.47
N ILE A 56 -0.81 0.10 3.34
CA ILE A 56 -1.76 -0.37 4.35
C ILE A 56 -1.43 0.27 5.70
N ILE A 57 -2.40 1.01 6.26
CA ILE A 57 -2.26 1.67 7.57
C ILE A 57 -3.01 0.94 8.70
N SER A 58 -3.91 0.01 8.35
CA SER A 58 -4.71 -0.76 9.30
C SER A 58 -5.30 -2.00 8.62
N GLY A 59 -5.46 -3.09 9.36
CA GLY A 59 -6.05 -4.33 8.85
C GLY A 59 -5.09 -5.15 7.98
N ARG A 60 -5.64 -6.07 7.20
CA ARG A 60 -4.91 -7.01 6.34
C ARG A 60 -5.53 -7.00 4.94
N PHE A 61 -4.69 -6.99 3.91
CA PHE A 61 -5.12 -6.94 2.53
C PHE A 61 -4.32 -7.94 1.69
N MET A 62 -5.00 -8.93 1.11
CA MET A 62 -4.37 -9.85 0.17
C MET A 62 -4.22 -9.14 -1.19
N PHE A 63 -2.99 -9.01 -1.66
CA PHE A 63 -2.64 -8.38 -2.91
C PHE A 63 -2.13 -9.43 -3.89
N ARG A 64 -2.65 -9.39 -5.12
CA ARG A 64 -2.14 -10.19 -6.24
C ARG A 64 -1.70 -9.26 -7.36
N ALA A 65 -0.46 -9.43 -7.82
CA ALA A 65 0.05 -8.71 -8.99
C ALA A 65 1.24 -9.46 -9.57
N GLU A 66 1.37 -9.44 -10.90
CA GLU A 66 2.51 -10.04 -11.62
C GLU A 66 2.72 -11.54 -11.29
N GLY A 67 1.64 -12.27 -11.01
CA GLY A 67 1.69 -13.70 -10.64
C GLY A 67 2.04 -13.98 -9.17
N GLU A 68 2.35 -12.94 -8.39
CA GLU A 68 2.66 -13.03 -6.96
C GLU A 68 1.42 -12.77 -6.09
N GLU A 69 1.35 -13.43 -4.94
CA GLU A 69 0.36 -13.18 -3.90
C GLU A 69 1.05 -12.83 -2.58
N VAL A 70 0.60 -11.77 -1.92
CA VAL A 70 1.12 -11.37 -0.61
C VAL A 70 0.00 -10.82 0.27
N ILE A 71 0.09 -11.07 1.58
CA ILE A 71 -0.74 -10.39 2.57
C ILE A 71 0.01 -9.16 3.06
N LEU A 72 -0.57 -7.98 2.84
CA LEU A 72 -0.07 -6.70 3.30
C LEU A 72 -0.79 -6.32 4.61
N GLU A 73 -0.01 -5.96 5.62
CA GLU A 73 -0.49 -5.46 6.90
C GLU A 73 0.55 -4.51 7.51
N PRO A 74 0.17 -3.63 8.46
CA PRO A 74 1.12 -2.82 9.19
C PRO A 74 2.09 -3.69 9.99
N VAL A 75 3.38 -3.70 9.62
CA VAL A 75 4.48 -4.38 10.32
C VAL A 75 5.69 -3.49 10.51
#